data_AF-A0A844EDZ6-F1
#
_entry.id   AF-A0A844EDZ6-F1
#
_cell.length_a   1.000
_cell.length_b   1.000
_cell.length_c   1.000
_cell.angle_alpha   90.00
_cell.angle_beta   90.00
_cell.angle_gamma   90.00
#
_symmetry.space_group_name_H-M   'P 1'
#
loop_
_entity.id
_entity.type
_entity.pdbx_description
1 polymer ?
#
loop_
_entity_poly.entity_id
_entity_poly.type
_entity_poly.pdbx_seq_one_letter_code
_entity_poly.pdbx_strand_id
1 'polypeptide(L)'
;SGFYNSLTQIAPSIDKIKVIPYDSKITVKLMGYMAIQASKMAALGRTPEQILTYLDGLRATIDELFVVDDLQNLVRGGRLSNASAFIGGILKIKPLLTFDDKSNEIVAFEKIRSRKKALKRVEELFAAAREKADYPLRALVINANDPKAGN
;
A
#
# COMPACT_ATOMS: atom_id res chain seq x y z
N SER A 1 10.48 2.59 3.70
CA SER A 1 11.42 1.68 4.41
C SER A 1 12.79 1.82 3.78
N GLY A 2 13.88 1.83 4.55
CA GLY A 2 15.24 1.93 3.99
C GLY A 2 15.76 0.66 3.31
N PHE A 3 15.06 -0.48 3.48
CA PHE A 3 15.53 -1.77 3.00
C PHE A 3 15.73 -1.84 1.48
N TYR A 4 14.86 -1.21 0.68
CA TYR A 4 15.03 -1.15 -0.77
C TYR A 4 16.36 -0.51 -1.18
N ASN A 5 16.76 0.58 -0.51
CA ASN A 5 18.03 1.25 -0.77
C ASN A 5 19.22 0.37 -0.38
N SER A 6 19.15 -0.28 0.79
CA SER A 6 20.18 -1.24 1.21
C SER A 6 20.31 -2.40 0.24
N LEU A 7 19.18 -2.93 -0.25
CA LEU A 7 19.15 -4.01 -1.23
C LEU A 7 19.72 -3.57 -2.59
N THR A 8 19.43 -2.34 -3.02
CA THR A 8 19.98 -1.73 -4.23
C THR A 8 21.49 -1.56 -4.16
N GLN A 9 22.02 -1.22 -2.99
CA GLN A 9 23.46 -1.08 -2.77
C GLN A 9 24.20 -2.42 -2.80
N ILE A 10 23.61 -3.50 -2.28
CA ILE A 10 24.25 -4.82 -2.21
C ILE A 10 24.00 -5.68 -3.45
N ALA A 11 22.95 -5.44 -4.23
CA ALA A 11 22.63 -6.26 -5.40
C ALA A 11 23.79 -6.41 -6.41
N PRO A 12 24.61 -5.37 -6.71
CA PRO A 12 25.75 -5.49 -7.61
C PRO A 12 26.89 -6.40 -7.12
N SER A 13 26.97 -6.70 -5.81
CA SER A 13 28.02 -7.57 -5.25
C SER A 13 27.64 -9.06 -5.23
N ILE A 14 26.49 -9.43 -5.81
CA ILE A 14 26.01 -10.81 -5.87
C ILE A 14 26.34 -11.39 -7.25
N ASP A 15 27.37 -12.24 -7.32
CA ASP A 15 27.92 -12.71 -8.60
C ASP A 15 27.18 -13.91 -9.20
N LYS A 16 26.49 -14.71 -8.38
CA LYS A 16 25.91 -15.99 -8.81
C LYS A 16 24.55 -15.85 -9.49
N ILE A 17 23.82 -14.78 -9.20
CA ILE A 17 22.47 -14.53 -9.69
C ILE A 17 22.30 -13.04 -9.95
N LYS A 18 21.61 -12.67 -11.02
CA LYS A 18 21.20 -11.28 -11.26
C LYS A 18 20.12 -10.92 -10.25
N VAL A 19 20.43 -10.03 -9.31
CA VAL A 19 19.45 -9.49 -8.35
C VAL A 19 18.96 -8.14 -8.86
N ILE A 20 17.65 -8.03 -9.05
CA ILE A 20 17.01 -6.78 -9.46
C ILE A 20 16.02 -6.37 -8.35
N PRO A 21 16.38 -5.40 -7.50
CA PRO A 21 15.47 -4.86 -6.51
C PRO A 21 14.32 -4.13 -7.20
N TYR A 22 13.10 -4.36 -6.71
CA TYR A 22 11.90 -3.68 -7.21
C TYR A 22 11.20 -2.96 -6.05
N ASP A 23 11.05 -1.64 -6.16
CA ASP A 23 10.31 -0.85 -5.19
C ASP A 23 8.81 -0.89 -5.51
N SER A 24 8.07 -1.71 -4.76
CA SER A 24 6.63 -1.81 -4.92
C SER A 24 5.87 -0.55 -4.51
N LYS A 25 6.48 0.35 -3.72
CA LYS A 25 5.84 1.54 -3.12
C LYS A 25 4.62 1.27 -2.22
N ILE A 26 4.26 0.01 -2.04
CA ILE A 26 3.14 -0.46 -1.22
C ILE A 26 3.58 -1.65 -0.37
N THR A 27 2.69 -2.21 0.45
CA THR A 27 3.00 -3.37 1.32
C THR A 27 1.85 -4.37 1.40
N VAL A 28 1.92 -5.30 2.35
CA VAL A 28 0.92 -6.33 2.66
C VAL A 28 0.51 -7.16 1.43
N LYS A 29 -0.78 -7.50 1.29
CA LYS A 29 -1.27 -8.35 0.20
C LYS A 29 -1.09 -7.71 -1.18
N LEU A 30 -1.01 -6.39 -1.28
CA LEU A 30 -0.82 -5.67 -2.56
C LEU A 30 0.59 -5.91 -3.09
N MET A 31 1.63 -5.73 -2.26
CA MET A 31 3.01 -6.11 -2.61
C MET A 31 3.11 -7.60 -2.95
N GLY A 32 2.47 -8.46 -2.13
CA GLY A 32 2.43 -9.90 -2.41
C GLY A 32 1.77 -10.25 -3.75
N TYR A 33 0.72 -9.51 -4.14
CA TYR A 33 0.07 -9.69 -5.43
C TYR A 33 1.00 -9.36 -6.60
N MET A 34 1.80 -8.29 -6.50
CA MET A 34 2.82 -7.96 -7.49
C MET A 34 3.86 -9.09 -7.62
N ALA A 35 4.32 -9.65 -6.51
CA ALA A 35 5.26 -10.77 -6.52
C ALA A 35 4.66 -12.03 -7.21
N ILE A 36 3.38 -12.33 -6.95
CA ILE A 36 2.67 -13.42 -7.62
C ILE A 36 2.58 -13.17 -9.14
N GLN A 37 2.29 -11.95 -9.57
CA GLN A 37 2.23 -11.63 -11.00
C GLN A 37 3.61 -11.70 -11.67
N ALA A 38 4.67 -11.24 -11.00
CA ALA A 38 6.04 -11.41 -11.47
C ALA A 38 6.40 -12.87 -11.68
N SER A 39 6.04 -13.74 -10.72
CA SER A 39 6.25 -15.19 -10.83
C SER A 39 5.48 -15.80 -12.02
N LYS A 40 4.23 -15.41 -12.25
CA LYS A 40 3.44 -15.86 -13.40
C LYS A 40 4.07 -15.44 -14.73
N MET A 41 4.52 -14.19 -14.83
CA MET A 41 5.20 -13.68 -16.02
C MET A 41 6.52 -14.42 -16.29
N ALA A 42 7.30 -14.68 -15.24
CA ALA A 42 8.52 -15.48 -15.34
C ALA A 42 8.24 -16.92 -15.82
N ALA A 43 7.19 -17.56 -15.30
CA ALA A 43 6.76 -18.90 -15.74
C ALA A 43 6.32 -18.93 -17.22
N LEU A 44 5.90 -17.79 -17.78
CA LEU A 44 5.60 -17.62 -19.21
C LEU A 44 6.84 -17.25 -20.05
N GLY A 45 8.05 -17.29 -19.49
CA GLY A 45 9.30 -17.00 -20.20
C GLY A 45 9.54 -15.52 -20.48
N ARG A 46 8.87 -14.60 -19.77
CA ARG A 46 9.08 -13.15 -19.93
C ARG A 46 10.44 -12.74 -19.37
N THR A 47 11.08 -11.77 -20.02
CA THR A 47 12.37 -11.24 -19.56
C THR A 47 12.19 -10.39 -18.29
N PRO A 48 13.24 -10.19 -17.49
CA PRO A 48 13.16 -9.31 -16.32
C PRO A 48 12.65 -7.91 -16.67
N GLU A 49 13.09 -7.34 -17.80
CA GLU A 49 12.70 -6.00 -18.25
C GLU A 49 11.19 -5.94 -18.54
N GLN A 50 10.65 -6.95 -19.23
CA GLN A 50 9.21 -7.07 -19.48
C GLN A 50 8.39 -7.22 -18.19
N ILE A 51 8.92 -7.97 -17.21
CA ILE A 51 8.29 -8.14 -15.91
C ILE A 51 8.24 -6.80 -15.18
N LEU A 52 9.34 -6.06 -15.11
CA LEU A 52 9.41 -4.76 -14.42
C LEU A 52 8.45 -3.75 -15.06
N THR A 53 8.42 -3.65 -16.39
CA THR A 53 7.47 -2.78 -17.10
C THR A 53 6.01 -3.16 -16.79
N TYR A 54 5.70 -4.46 -16.76
CA TYR A 54 4.37 -4.92 -16.37
C TYR A 54 4.03 -4.55 -14.92
N LEU A 55 4.97 -4.73 -14.00
CA LEU A 55 4.78 -4.37 -12.59
C LEU A 55 4.60 -2.87 -12.40
N ASP A 56 5.29 -2.03 -13.18
CA ASP A 56 5.11 -0.58 -13.15
C ASP A 56 3.70 -0.16 -13.58
N GLY A 57 3.19 -0.76 -14.66
CA GLY A 57 1.80 -0.58 -15.07
C GLY A 57 0.81 -1.05 -14.00
N LEU A 58 1.05 -2.23 -13.42
CA LEU A 58 0.22 -2.76 -12.34
C LEU A 58 0.24 -1.85 -11.11
N ARG A 59 1.42 -1.37 -10.69
CA ARG A 59 1.60 -0.47 -9.55
C ARG A 59 0.82 0.83 -9.72
N ALA A 60 0.80 1.39 -10.93
CA ALA A 60 0.07 2.61 -11.24
C ALA A 60 -1.47 2.45 -11.13
N THR A 61 -1.97 1.22 -11.03
CA THR A 61 -3.40 0.91 -10.83
C THR A 61 -3.73 0.48 -9.40
N ILE A 62 -2.73 0.40 -8.51
CA ILE A 62 -2.94 0.03 -7.12
C ILE A 62 -3.32 1.28 -6.32
N ASP A 63 -4.37 1.14 -5.52
CA ASP A 63 -4.83 2.12 -4.55
C ASP A 63 -5.13 1.38 -3.23
N GLU A 64 -5.04 2.08 -2.10
CA GLU A 64 -5.37 1.53 -0.80
C GLU A 64 -5.96 2.57 0.14
N LEU A 65 -6.92 2.08 0.92
CA LEU A 65 -7.56 2.80 2.00
C LEU A 65 -7.49 1.91 3.23
N PHE A 66 -7.06 2.49 4.36
CA PHE A 66 -7.06 1.76 5.62
C PHE A 66 -7.46 2.64 6.79
N VAL A 67 -8.10 1.99 7.75
CA VAL A 67 -8.59 2.59 8.98
C VAL A 67 -7.88 1.91 10.14
N VAL A 68 -7.37 2.72 11.05
CA VAL A 68 -6.70 2.25 12.27
C VAL A 68 -7.50 2.62 13.50
N ASP A 69 -7.25 1.92 14.60
CA ASP A 69 -7.89 2.24 15.87
C ASP A 69 -7.35 3.51 16.51
N ASP A 70 -6.06 3.76 16.36
CA ASP A 70 -5.42 5.01 16.72
C ASP A 70 -4.15 5.19 15.89
N LEU A 71 -3.58 6.39 15.91
CA LEU A 71 -2.36 6.71 15.17
C LEU A 71 -1.08 6.45 15.97
N GLN A 72 -1.14 5.98 17.22
CA GLN A 72 0.04 5.94 18.11
C GLN A 72 1.16 5.09 17.52
N ASN A 73 0.83 3.91 16.97
CA ASN A 73 1.83 3.03 16.37
C ASN A 73 2.49 3.64 15.13
N LEU A 74 1.73 4.34 14.29
CA LEU A 74 2.26 4.98 13.09
C LEU A 74 3.12 6.20 13.43
N VAL A 75 2.70 6.99 14.41
CA VAL A 75 3.45 8.16 14.91
C VAL A 75 4.73 7.72 15.61
N ARG A 76 4.64 6.80 16.56
CA ARG A 76 5.82 6.26 17.28
C ARG A 76 6.79 5.58 16.32
N GLY A 77 6.26 4.94 15.28
CA GLY A 77 7.07 4.36 14.22
C GLY A 77 7.69 5.40 13.28
N GLY A 78 7.23 6.65 13.26
CA GLY A 78 7.66 7.64 12.27
C GLY A 78 7.23 7.30 10.84
N ARG A 79 6.14 6.52 10.68
CA ARG A 79 5.61 6.12 9.36
C ARG A 79 4.46 7.03 8.90
N LEU A 80 3.89 7.83 9.79
CA LEU A 80 2.89 8.85 9.44
C LEU A 80 3.57 10.18 9.13
N SER A 81 3.62 10.57 7.86
CA SER A 81 4.40 11.74 7.42
C SER A 81 3.77 13.07 7.85
N ASN A 82 2.45 13.13 7.91
CA ASN A 82 1.72 14.32 8.33
C ASN A 82 1.30 14.26 9.81
N ALA A 83 2.04 13.53 10.66
CA ALA A 83 1.74 13.35 12.08
C ALA A 83 1.54 14.69 12.83
N SER A 84 2.30 15.72 12.47
CA SER A 84 2.22 17.05 13.09
C SER A 84 0.85 17.72 12.91
N ALA A 85 0.15 17.48 11.80
CA ALA A 85 -1.19 17.99 11.52
C ALA A 85 -2.29 17.40 12.43
N PHE A 86 -1.90 16.46 13.30
CA PHE A 86 -2.78 15.76 14.22
C PHE A 86 -2.35 15.90 15.70
N ILE A 87 -1.30 16.68 15.99
CA ILE A 87 -0.88 17.01 17.36
C ILE A 87 -2.07 17.67 18.11
N GLY A 88 -2.43 17.12 19.27
CA GLY A 88 -3.49 17.64 20.15
C GLY A 88 -4.88 16.99 19.99
N GLY A 89 -5.07 16.01 19.10
CA GLY A 89 -6.39 15.35 18.91
C GLY A 89 -6.35 13.86 18.53
N ILE A 90 -5.16 13.27 18.40
CA ILE A 90 -4.94 11.89 17.93
C ILE A 90 -5.70 10.84 18.74
N LEU A 91 -5.86 11.03 20.05
CA LEU A 91 -6.30 9.96 20.96
C LEU A 91 -7.75 9.48 20.75
N LYS A 92 -8.58 10.17 19.95
CA LYS A 92 -10.02 9.85 19.80
C LYS A 92 -10.55 9.86 18.36
N ILE A 93 -9.67 9.86 17.36
CA ILE A 93 -10.07 9.83 15.95
C ILE A 93 -9.71 8.48 15.32
N LYS A 94 -10.54 8.05 14.36
CA LYS A 94 -10.39 6.88 13.49
C LYS A 94 -10.17 7.39 12.05
N PRO A 95 -9.01 8.02 11.77
CA PRO A 95 -8.78 8.67 10.48
C PRO A 95 -8.72 7.64 9.35
N LEU A 96 -9.04 8.09 8.13
CA LEU A 96 -8.70 7.34 6.93
C LEU A 96 -7.27 7.67 6.52
N LEU A 97 -6.56 6.60 6.16
CA LEU A 97 -5.17 6.63 5.76
C LEU A 97 -5.04 6.07 4.34
N THR A 98 -4.01 6.54 3.65
CA THR A 98 -3.58 6.10 2.32
C THR A 98 -2.08 6.35 2.18
N PHE A 99 -1.47 5.93 1.08
CA PHE A 99 -0.14 6.34 0.66
C PHE A 99 -0.27 7.58 -0.24
N ASP A 100 0.56 8.58 0.00
CA ASP A 100 0.59 9.77 -0.85
C ASP A 100 1.25 9.45 -2.20
N ASP A 101 0.59 9.81 -3.31
CA ASP A 101 1.03 9.47 -4.68
C ASP A 101 2.44 9.96 -5.03
N LYS A 102 2.91 11.03 -4.37
CA LYS A 102 4.21 11.64 -4.65
C LYS A 102 5.30 11.03 -3.81
N SER A 103 5.10 11.01 -2.50
CA SER A 103 6.10 10.58 -1.52
C SER A 103 6.10 9.07 -1.27
N ASN A 104 4.98 8.37 -1.55
CA ASN A 104 4.74 6.97 -1.19
C ASN A 104 4.86 6.72 0.32
N GLU A 105 4.52 7.74 1.11
CA GLU A 105 4.48 7.67 2.56
C GLU A 105 3.04 7.65 3.06
N ILE A 106 2.83 7.09 4.25
CA ILE A 106 1.49 7.01 4.84
C ILE A 106 1.06 8.41 5.29
N VAL A 107 -0.11 8.81 4.82
CA VAL A 107 -0.76 10.07 5.19
C VAL A 107 -2.17 9.83 5.70
N ALA A 108 -2.54 10.60 6.71
CA ALA A 108 -3.94 10.72 7.13
C ALA A 108 -4.62 11.81 6.32
N PHE A 109 -5.59 11.46 5.47
CA PHE A 109 -6.21 12.42 4.55
C PHE A 109 -7.62 12.84 4.99
N GLU A 110 -8.30 12.04 5.81
CA GLU A 110 -9.65 12.38 6.31
C GLU A 110 -9.81 12.10 7.81
N LYS A 111 -10.30 13.10 8.56
CA LYS A 111 -10.53 13.02 10.01
C LYS A 111 -11.93 12.50 10.31
N ILE A 112 -12.05 11.21 10.62
CA ILE A 112 -13.31 10.59 11.06
C ILE A 112 -13.19 10.14 12.51
N ARG A 113 -14.27 10.24 13.30
CA ARG A 113 -14.28 9.86 14.72
C ARG A 113 -14.75 8.43 14.98
N SER A 114 -15.76 7.97 14.23
CA SER A 114 -16.36 6.65 14.45
C SER A 114 -15.93 5.67 13.38
N ARG A 115 -15.58 4.45 13.79
CA ARG A 115 -15.21 3.36 12.87
C ARG A 115 -16.28 3.07 11.82
N LYS A 116 -17.56 3.02 12.22
CA LYS A 116 -18.68 2.79 11.30
C LYS A 116 -18.72 3.81 10.16
N LYS A 117 -18.54 5.10 10.47
CA LYS A 117 -18.47 6.16 9.44
C LYS A 117 -17.20 6.03 8.59
N ALA A 118 -16.08 5.60 9.16
CA ALA A 118 -14.84 5.41 8.41
C ALA A 118 -14.95 4.27 7.39
N LEU A 119 -15.52 3.14 7.79
CA LEU A 119 -15.75 2.02 6.88
C LEU A 119 -16.75 2.39 5.78
N LYS A 120 -17.86 3.04 6.13
CA LYS A 120 -18.80 3.57 5.12
C LYS A 120 -18.10 4.51 4.13
N ARG A 121 -17.19 5.36 4.63
CA ARG A 121 -16.42 6.26 3.77
C ARG A 121 -15.50 5.51 2.81
N VAL A 122 -14.87 4.42 3.27
CA VAL A 122 -14.07 3.53 2.40
C VAL A 122 -14.94 2.92 1.30
N GLU A 123 -16.15 2.46 1.63
CA GLU A 123 -17.11 1.91 0.64
C GLU A 123 -17.50 2.96 -0.41
N GLU A 124 -17.79 4.20 0.01
CA GLU A 124 -18.11 5.32 -0.88
C GLU A 124 -16.94 5.66 -1.83
N LEU A 125 -15.72 5.72 -1.29
CA LEU A 125 -14.52 5.99 -2.08
C LEU A 125 -14.24 4.86 -3.08
N PHE A 126 -14.37 3.61 -2.64
CA PHE A 126 -14.20 2.44 -3.51
C PHE A 126 -15.25 2.41 -4.63
N ALA A 127 -16.52 2.71 -4.32
CA ALA A 127 -17.58 2.79 -5.32
C ALA A 127 -17.26 3.86 -6.39
N ALA A 128 -16.83 5.04 -5.96
CA ALA A 128 -16.45 6.12 -6.86
C ALA A 128 -15.20 5.78 -7.71
N ALA A 129 -14.22 5.07 -7.15
CA ALA A 129 -13.07 4.58 -7.89
C ALA A 129 -13.48 3.51 -8.93
N ARG A 130 -14.38 2.60 -8.55
CA ARG A 130 -14.91 1.56 -9.44
C ARG A 130 -15.64 2.12 -10.65
N GLU A 131 -16.43 3.17 -10.48
CA GLU A 131 -17.14 3.83 -11.59
C GLU A 131 -16.20 4.46 -12.62
N LYS A 132 -14.99 4.88 -12.19
CA LYS A 132 -13.98 5.50 -13.05
C LYS A 132 -13.04 4.49 -13.71
N ALA A 133 -12.97 3.27 -13.19
CA ALA A 133 -12.06 2.25 -13.70
C ALA A 133 -12.57 1.70 -15.04
N ASP A 134 -11.70 1.74 -16.06
CA ASP A 134 -11.91 1.14 -17.38
C ASP A 134 -11.30 -0.26 -17.50
N TYR A 135 -10.86 -0.84 -16.38
CA TYR A 135 -10.28 -2.18 -16.28
C TYR A 135 -10.88 -3.00 -15.12
N PRO A 136 -10.78 -4.33 -15.14
CA PRO A 136 -11.26 -5.17 -14.05
C PRO A 136 -10.51 -4.90 -12.73
N LEU A 137 -11.27 -4.66 -11.67
CA LEU A 137 -10.71 -4.45 -10.34
C LEU A 137 -10.60 -5.75 -9.54
N ARG A 138 -9.54 -5.82 -8.72
CA ARG A 138 -9.38 -6.84 -7.68
C ARG A 138 -9.37 -6.15 -6.32
N ALA A 139 -10.45 -6.32 -5.55
CA ALA A 139 -10.51 -5.82 -4.18
C ALA A 139 -9.89 -6.83 -3.21
N LEU A 140 -9.06 -6.34 -2.28
CA LEU A 140 -8.46 -7.14 -1.21
C LEU A 140 -8.79 -6.51 0.14
N VAL A 141 -9.52 -7.22 0.99
CA VAL A 141 -9.77 -6.79 2.37
C VAL A 141 -8.72 -7.41 3.29
N ILE A 142 -8.15 -6.57 4.16
CA ILE A 142 -7.08 -6.92 5.09
C ILE A 142 -7.49 -6.41 6.48
N ASN A 143 -7.36 -7.27 7.48
CA ASN A 143 -7.58 -6.90 8.87
C ASN A 143 -6.34 -7.25 9.71
N ALA A 144 -6.20 -6.58 10.85
CA ALA A 144 -5.17 -6.85 11.84
C ALA A 144 -5.85 -7.29 13.14
N ASN A 145 -5.99 -8.61 13.32
CA ASN A 145 -6.66 -9.22 14.46
C ASN A 145 -8.12 -8.76 14.66
N ASP A 146 -8.83 -8.51 13.55
CA ASP A 146 -10.24 -8.14 13.57
C ASP A 146 -10.98 -8.69 12.35
N PRO A 147 -11.24 -10.01 12.31
CA PRO A 147 -11.91 -10.63 11.18
C PRO A 147 -13.34 -10.12 11.00
N LYS A 148 -14.01 -9.67 12.07
CA LYS A 148 -15.40 -9.20 12.02
C LYS A 148 -15.53 -7.88 11.26
N ALA A 149 -14.48 -7.06 11.26
CA ALA A 149 -14.49 -5.78 10.55
C ALA A 149 -14.18 -5.89 9.05
N GLY A 150 -13.72 -7.04 8.58
CA GLY A 150 -13.43 -7.30 7.18
C GLY A 150 -14.50 -8.11 6.44
N ASN A 151 -15.62 -8.42 7.11
CA ASN A 151 -16.75 -9.18 6.58
C ASN A 151 -17.91 -8.26 6.20
#